data_AF-A0AAN8N1U0-F1
#
_entry.id   AF-A0AAN8N1U0-F1
#
_cell.length_a   1.000
_cell.length_b   1.000
_cell.length_c   1.000
_cell.angle_alpha   90.00
_cell.angle_beta   90.00
_cell.angle_gamma   90.00
#
_symmetry.space_group_name_H-M   'P 1'
#
loop_
_entity.id
_entity.type
_entity.pdbx_description
1 polymer ?
#
loop_
_entity_poly.entity_id
_entity_poly.type
_entity_poly.pdbx_seq_one_letter_code
_entity_poly.pdbx_strand_id
1 'polypeptide(L)' 'MSSNVYQGRDSPWYRPGHLVVLVYLAACLLGGSIMNYLLLKRENSKRLRGDRDHWTQGMEEKEIADRGDMRPDFIYTL' A
#
# COMPACT_ATOMS: atom_id res chain seq x y z
N MET A 1 -1.37 23.34 -19.49
CA MET A 1 -1.47 21.91 -19.84
C MET A 1 -2.84 21.40 -19.42
N SER A 2 -3.59 20.72 -20.29
CA SER A 2 -4.82 20.04 -19.89
C SER A 2 -4.47 18.62 -19.45
N SER A 3 -4.87 18.23 -18.24
CA SER A 3 -4.62 16.89 -17.67
C SER A 3 -5.54 15.80 -18.21
N ASN A 4 -6.65 16.18 -18.86
CA ASN A 4 -7.55 15.26 -19.55
C ASN A 4 -7.83 15.78 -20.96
N VAL A 5 -7.54 14.96 -21.96
CA VAL A 5 -7.76 15.29 -23.38
C VAL A 5 -9.00 14.55 -23.86
N TYR A 6 -10.07 15.30 -24.07
CA TYR A 6 -11.33 14.77 -24.60
C TYR A 6 -11.40 15.00 -26.09
N GLN A 7 -11.87 14.00 -26.84
CA GLN A 7 -12.04 14.15 -28.28
C GLN A 7 -13.36 14.88 -28.57
N GLY A 8 -13.32 15.92 -29.40
CA GLY A 8 -14.53 16.67 -29.78
C GLY A 8 -15.60 15.81 -30.46
N ARG A 9 -15.20 14.71 -31.11
CA ARG A 9 -16.11 13.76 -31.77
C ARG A 9 -17.03 13.01 -30.78
N ASP A 10 -16.64 12.92 -29.52
CA ASP A 10 -17.37 12.18 -28.48
C ASP A 10 -18.34 13.08 -27.70
N SER A 11 -18.48 14.34 -28.12
CA SER A 11 -19.45 15.29 -27.57
C SER A 11 -20.88 14.77 -27.71
N PRO A 12 -21.78 15.03 -26.73
CA PRO A 12 -21.57 15.82 -25.51
C PRO A 12 -21.10 15.01 -24.30
N TRP A 13 -21.01 13.68 -24.41
CA TRP A 13 -20.86 12.80 -23.23
C TRP A 13 -19.42 12.38 -22.95
N TYR A 14 -18.54 12.42 -23.94
CA TYR A 14 -17.10 12.16 -23.80
C TYR A 14 -16.74 10.83 -23.09
N ARG A 15 -17.58 9.81 -23.29
CA ARG A 15 -17.50 8.52 -22.58
C ARG A 15 -16.10 7.87 -22.63
N PRO A 16 -15.38 7.86 -23.78
CA PRO A 16 -14.05 7.25 -23.84
C PRO A 16 -13.04 7.93 -22.93
N GLY A 17 -13.03 9.27 -22.88
CA GLY A 17 -12.10 10.02 -22.03
C GLY A 17 -12.36 9.75 -20.54
N HIS A 18 -13.63 9.78 -20.12
CA HIS A 18 -14.00 9.46 -18.74
C HIS A 18 -13.68 8.02 -18.37
N LEU A 19 -13.89 7.07 -19.29
CA LEU A 19 -13.59 5.67 -19.06
C LEU A 19 -12.10 5.46 -18.77
N VAL A 20 -11.21 6.10 -19.52
CA VAL A 20 -9.76 6.01 -19.29
C VAL A 20 -9.40 6.48 -17.88
N VAL A 21 -9.93 7.62 -17.45
CA VAL A 21 -9.69 8.15 -16.10
C VAL A 21 -10.21 7.18 -15.02
N LEU A 22 -11.43 6.67 -15.18
CA LEU A 22 -12.02 5.71 -14.23
C LEU A 22 -11.23 4.40 -14.15
N VAL A 23 -10.75 3.90 -15.29
CA VAL A 23 -9.91 2.69 -15.34
C VAL A 23 -8.59 2.92 -14.62
N TYR A 24 -7.91 4.05 -14.86
CA TYR A 24 -6.67 4.37 -14.15
C TYR A 24 -6.90 4.50 -12.65
N LEU A 25 -7.95 5.20 -12.22
CA LEU A 25 -8.29 5.34 -10.81
C LEU A 25 -8.58 3.98 -10.16
N ALA A 26 -9.44 3.17 -10.78
CA ALA A 26 -9.78 1.85 -10.27
C ALA A 26 -8.55 0.93 -10.20
N ALA A 27 -7.72 0.89 -11.25
CA ALA A 27 -6.53 0.06 -11.30
C ALA A 27 -5.49 0.47 -10.25
N CYS A 28 -5.23 1.78 -10.09
CA CYS A 28 -4.27 2.26 -9.11
C CYS A 28 -4.77 2.10 -7.67
N LEU A 29 -6.05 2.36 -7.40
CA LEU A 29 -6.62 2.19 -6.07
C LEU A 29 -6.69 0.71 -5.69
N LEU A 30 -7.32 -0.12 -6.52
CA LEU A 30 -7.45 -1.55 -6.23
C LEU A 30 -6.09 -2.23 -6.23
N GLY A 31 -5.24 -1.94 -7.22
CA GLY A 31 -3.89 -2.49 -7.30
C GLY A 31 -3.03 -2.08 -6.10
N GLY A 32 -3.07 -0.80 -5.71
CA GLY A 32 -2.38 -0.29 -4.52
C GLY A 32 -2.87 -0.96 -3.23
N SER A 33 -4.19 -1.11 -3.06
CA SER A 33 -4.78 -1.78 -1.89
C SER A 33 -4.42 -3.26 -1.82
N ILE A 34 -4.51 -3.99 -2.93
CA ILE A 34 -4.15 -5.41 -3.00
C ILE A 34 -2.65 -5.58 -2.70
N MET A 35 -1.80 -4.75 -3.32
CA MET A 35 -0.36 -4.80 -3.09
C MET A 35 -0.04 -4.52 -1.62
N ASN A 36 -0.65 -3.49 -1.02
CA ASN A 36 -0.47 -3.16 0.39
C ASN A 36 -0.87 -4.33 1.30
N TYR A 37 -2.04 -4.93 1.08
CA TYR A 37 -2.51 -6.09 1.83
C TYR A 37 -1.54 -7.27 1.75
N LEU A 38 -1.07 -7.62 0.55
CA LEU A 38 -0.15 -8.74 0.34
C LEU A 38 1.22 -8.49 0.99
N LEU A 39 1.74 -7.27 0.90
CA LEU A 39 3.02 -6.89 1.51
C LEU A 39 2.94 -6.94 3.03
N LEU A 40 1.88 -6.42 3.63
CA LEU A 40 1.66 -6.47 5.08
C LEU A 40 1.49 -7.92 5.56
N LYS A 41 0.74 -8.76 4.84
CA LYS A 41 0.61 -10.20 5.15
C LYS A 41 1.96 -10.92 5.09
N ARG A 42 2.77 -10.62 4.08
CA ARG A 42 4.12 -11.18 3.93
C ARG A 42 5.04 -10.72 5.06
N GLU A 43 4.94 -9.45 5.47
CA GLU A 43 5.75 -8.92 6.57
C GLU A 43 5.36 -9.54 7.92
N ASN A 44 4.07 -9.67 8.22
CA ASN A 44 3.59 -10.40 9.39
C ASN A 44 4.11 -11.85 9.39
N SER A 45 4.10 -12.52 8.23
CA SER A 45 4.62 -13.88 8.11
C SER A 45 6.14 -13.96 8.38
N LYS A 46 6.92 -12.94 8.01
CA LYS A 46 8.36 -12.88 8.32
C LYS A 46 8.58 -12.66 9.82
N ARG A 47 7.81 -11.75 10.44
CA ARG A 47 7.86 -11.50 11.89
C ARG A 47 7.54 -12.78 12.68
N LEU A 48 6.48 -13.50 12.30
CA LEU A 48 6.10 -14.77 12.93
C LEU A 48 7.15 -15.88 12.77
N ARG A 49 8.00 -15.82 11.74
CA ARG A 49 9.12 -16.76 11.57
C ARG A 49 10.37 -16.39 12.39
N GLY A 50 10.36 -15.23 13.06
CA GLY A 50 11.53 -14.71 13.76
C GLY A 50 12.55 -14.04 12.85
N ASP A 51 12.26 -13.84 11.56
CA ASP A 51 13.18 -13.21 10.60
C ASP A 51 13.55 -11.77 11.01
N ARG A 52 12.77 -11.15 11.91
CA ARG A 52 12.93 -9.76 12.39
C ARG A 52 13.43 -9.65 13.83
N ASP A 53 13.68 -10.75 14.52
CA ASP A 53 14.08 -10.74 15.94
C ASP A 53 15.44 -10.07 16.14
N HIS A 54 16.28 -10.07 15.11
CA HIS A 54 17.57 -9.37 15.10
C HIS A 54 17.43 -7.84 15.23
N TRP A 55 16.25 -7.25 14.98
CA TRP A 55 16.03 -5.82 15.11
C TRP A 55 16.09 -5.30 16.54
N THR A 56 15.91 -6.17 17.53
CA THR A 56 15.89 -5.82 18.96
C THR A 56 17.00 -6.51 19.75
N GLN A 57 17.89 -7.27 19.08
CA GLN A 57 19.01 -7.93 19.75
C GLN A 57 19.98 -6.90 20.34
N GLY A 58 20.20 -6.97 21.67
CA GLY A 58 21.13 -6.10 22.39
C GLY A 58 20.58 -4.72 22.77
N MET A 59 19.28 -4.46 22.56
CA MET A 59 18.63 -3.23 22.97
C MET A 59 17.99 -3.37 24.36
N GLU A 60 17.94 -2.27 25.11
CA GLU A 60 17.24 -2.21 26.39
C GLU A 60 15.71 -2.16 26.17
N GLU A 61 14.91 -2.69 27.09
CA GLU A 61 13.43 -2.77 26.92
C GLU A 61 12.77 -1.42 26.59
N LYS A 62 13.31 -0.33 27.16
CA LYS A 62 12.84 1.03 26.92
C LYS A 62 13.10 1.48 25.48
N GLU A 63 14.29 1.20 24.94
CA GLU A 63 14.62 1.50 23.54
C GLU A 63 13.78 0.66 22.57
N ILE A 64 13.47 -0.58 22.96
CA ILE A 64 12.57 -1.44 22.18
C ILE A 64 11.16 -0.84 22.19
N ALA A 65 10.68 -0.29 23.31
CA ALA A 65 9.36 0.35 23.41
C ALA A 65 9.25 1.61 22.52
N ASP A 66 10.32 2.41 22.46
CA ASP A 66 10.36 3.64 21.67
C ASP A 66 10.37 3.40 20.14
N ARG A 67 10.61 2.15 19.69
CA ARG A 67 10.61 1.76 18.26
C ARG A 67 9.22 1.66 17.62
N GLY A 68 8.13 1.65 18.40
CA GLY A 68 6.77 1.53 17.87
C GLY A 68 6.56 0.30 16.97
N ASP A 69 6.07 0.51 15.75
CA ASP A 69 5.76 -0.55 14.75
C ASP A 69 6.97 -1.34 14.24
N MET A 70 8.19 -0.86 14.53
CA MET A 70 9.43 -1.55 14.17
C MET A 70 9.81 -2.67 15.15
N ARG A 71 8.95 -2.97 16.13
CA ARG A 71 9.07 -4.13 16.99
C ARG A 71 8.77 -5.43 16.21
N PRO A 72 9.53 -6.52 16.43
CA PRO A 72 9.23 -7.81 15.83
C PRO A 72 7.89 -8.38 16.31
N ASP A 73 7.47 -8.03 17.52
CA ASP A 73 6.20 -8.48 18.12
C ASP A 73 4.97 -7.75 17.56
N PHE A 74 5.16 -6.66 16.83
CA PHE A 74 4.05 -5.88 16.29
C PHE A 74 3.50 -6.52 15.01
N ILE A 75 2.23 -6.94 15.07
CA ILE A 75 1.53 -7.60 13.95
C ILE A 75 0.44 -6.67 13.41
N TYR A 76 0.50 -6.38 12.10
CA TYR A 76 -0.53 -5.59 11.43
C TYR A 76 -1.86 -6.35 11.38
N THR A 77 -2.97 -5.71 11.76
CA THR A 77 -4.31 -6.25 11.56
C THR A 77 -4.73 -6.05 10.09
N LEU A 78 -5.24 -7.11 9.48
CA LEU A 78 -5.55 -7.20 8.04
C LEU A 78 -7.01 -7.50 7.78
#